data_AF-A0A9E6RL44-F1
#
_entry.id   AF-A0A9E6RL44-F1
#
_cell.length_a   1.000
_cell.length_b   1.000
_cell.length_c   1.000
_cell.angle_alpha   90.00
_cell.angle_beta   90.00
_cell.angle_gamma   90.00
#
_symmetry.space_group_name_H-M   'P 1'
#
loop_
_entity.id
_entity.type
_entity.pdbx_description
1 polymer ?
#
loop_
_entity_poly.entity_id
_entity_poly.type
_entity_poly.pdbx_seq_one_letter_code
_entity_poly.pdbx_strand_id
1 'polypeptide(L)'
;MSPVDPSGAHTDFSKAMSYGDYLDLDTLLAAQKPLSDSHDEMLFIVMHQTAELWMKLAIHELLAARRLLQGDGDLRPAFKMLARVSRIQTQLIAQWDVLSTMTPADYLSFRDKLGHSSGFQSYQYRTLEYLLGSKDPAMIRPHSHRPDLVDQLTTLLGEPSLYDCCIALLARRGFAIDPSHLARDPASPYQANDSVKAAWITVYRDPTTHWDLYELAEELVDVEDSFQLWRFRHVTTVQRIIGFKTGTGGTAGVGYLKRAVGRPFFPELWDLRTDL
;
A
#
# COMPACT_ATOMS: atom_id res chain seq x y z
N MET A 1 -35.90 -32.34 -17.65
CA MET A 1 -35.93 -30.98 -17.04
C MET A 1 -35.52 -31.16 -15.59
N SER A 2 -34.38 -30.62 -15.19
CA SER A 2 -34.00 -30.61 -13.77
C SER A 2 -35.10 -29.88 -12.98
N PRO A 3 -35.51 -30.40 -11.81
CA PRO A 3 -36.55 -29.76 -11.02
C PRO A 3 -36.11 -28.32 -10.69
N VAL A 4 -36.94 -27.36 -11.08
CA VAL A 4 -36.70 -25.94 -10.79
C VAL A 4 -36.84 -25.78 -9.28
N ASP A 5 -35.77 -25.30 -8.63
CA ASP A 5 -35.80 -24.93 -7.22
C ASP A 5 -36.94 -23.92 -6.99
N PRO A 6 -37.81 -24.10 -5.98
CA PRO A 6 -38.92 -23.19 -5.69
C PRO A 6 -38.50 -21.73 -5.49
N SER A 7 -37.23 -21.47 -5.17
CA SER A 7 -36.65 -20.13 -5.05
C SER A 7 -36.27 -19.47 -6.38
N GLY A 8 -36.30 -20.23 -7.49
CA GLY A 8 -35.77 -19.79 -8.79
C GLY A 8 -34.25 -19.83 -8.88
N ALA A 9 -33.56 -20.35 -7.84
CA ALA A 9 -32.12 -20.52 -7.86
C ALA A 9 -31.69 -21.56 -8.90
N HIS A 10 -30.61 -21.26 -9.61
CA HIS A 10 -29.94 -22.25 -10.46
C HIS A 10 -29.12 -23.18 -9.57
N THR A 11 -29.32 -24.50 -9.70
CA THR A 11 -28.75 -25.51 -8.78
C THR A 11 -27.79 -26.50 -9.44
N ASP A 12 -27.73 -26.54 -10.77
CA ASP A 12 -26.83 -27.43 -11.52
C ASP A 12 -25.73 -26.62 -12.22
N PHE A 13 -24.54 -26.61 -11.62
CA PHE A 13 -23.36 -25.93 -12.16
C PHE A 13 -22.40 -26.88 -12.88
N SER A 14 -22.81 -28.10 -13.24
CA SER A 14 -21.93 -29.07 -13.91
C SER A 14 -21.39 -28.61 -15.28
N LYS A 15 -22.06 -27.63 -15.90
CA LYS A 15 -21.70 -27.02 -17.20
C LYS A 15 -21.72 -25.49 -17.18
N ALA A 16 -21.88 -24.87 -16.01
CA ALA A 16 -21.98 -23.44 -15.85
C ALA A 16 -20.98 -22.98 -14.79
N MET A 17 -20.38 -21.80 -14.98
CA MET A 17 -19.43 -21.24 -14.02
C MET A 17 -20.11 -21.04 -12.66
N SER A 18 -19.55 -21.66 -11.63
CA SER A 18 -19.98 -21.51 -10.24
C SER A 18 -19.26 -20.34 -9.55
N TYR A 19 -19.65 -20.04 -8.32
CA TYR A 19 -18.95 -19.08 -7.45
C TYR A 19 -17.49 -19.50 -7.19
N GLY A 20 -17.26 -20.79 -6.99
CA GLY A 20 -15.91 -21.34 -6.76
C GLY A 20 -15.01 -21.16 -7.98
N ASP A 21 -15.56 -21.38 -9.18
CA ASP A 21 -14.82 -21.22 -10.44
C ASP A 21 -14.43 -19.75 -10.69
N TYR A 22 -15.38 -18.81 -10.48
CA TYR A 22 -15.13 -17.39 -10.75
C TYR A 22 -14.05 -16.79 -9.83
N LEU A 23 -14.03 -17.21 -8.56
CA LEU A 23 -13.07 -16.71 -7.56
C LEU A 23 -11.82 -17.59 -7.41
N ASP A 24 -11.73 -18.68 -8.17
CA ASP A 24 -10.67 -19.70 -8.06
C ASP A 24 -10.44 -20.15 -6.60
N LEU A 25 -11.55 -20.50 -5.93
CA LEU A 25 -11.52 -20.81 -4.49
C LEU A 25 -10.72 -22.06 -4.18
N ASP A 26 -10.65 -23.03 -5.10
CA ASP A 26 -9.82 -24.22 -4.91
C ASP A 26 -8.35 -23.83 -4.77
N THR A 27 -7.85 -22.93 -5.62
CA THR A 27 -6.48 -22.42 -5.51
C THR A 27 -6.29 -21.56 -4.27
N LEU A 28 -7.23 -20.62 -4.01
CA LEU A 28 -7.13 -19.68 -2.89
C LEU A 28 -7.18 -20.39 -1.51
N LEU A 29 -8.09 -21.34 -1.34
CA LEU A 29 -8.31 -22.08 -0.08
C LEU A 29 -7.38 -23.30 0.09
N ALA A 30 -6.58 -23.63 -0.93
CA ALA A 30 -5.49 -24.60 -0.82
C ALA A 30 -4.12 -23.96 -0.54
N ALA A 31 -4.04 -22.64 -0.48
CA ALA A 31 -2.78 -21.90 -0.30
C ALA A 31 -2.30 -21.86 1.16
N GLN A 32 -3.14 -22.21 2.14
CA GLN A 32 -2.77 -22.21 3.56
C GLN A 32 -2.06 -23.52 3.92
N LYS A 33 -0.73 -23.46 4.08
CA LYS A 33 0.12 -24.64 4.33
C LYS A 33 0.97 -24.44 5.59
N PRO A 34 0.42 -24.66 6.79
CA PRO A 34 1.18 -24.62 8.04
C PRO A 34 2.40 -25.56 8.01
N LEU A 35 3.50 -25.15 8.65
CA LEU A 35 4.74 -25.92 8.80
C LEU A 35 4.92 -26.51 10.22
N SER A 36 3.98 -26.23 11.12
CA SER A 36 3.87 -26.75 12.46
C SER A 36 2.47 -27.30 12.73
N ASP A 37 2.32 -27.98 13.86
CA ASP A 37 1.01 -28.41 14.39
C ASP A 37 0.38 -27.33 15.31
N SER A 38 0.95 -26.11 15.35
CA SER A 38 0.43 -25.03 16.18
C SER A 38 -0.89 -24.50 15.63
N HIS A 39 -1.89 -24.36 16.50
CA HIS A 39 -3.20 -23.82 16.14
C HIS A 39 -3.11 -22.42 15.52
N ASP A 40 -2.26 -21.56 16.09
CA ASP A 40 -2.15 -20.14 15.73
C ASP A 40 -1.37 -19.88 14.43
N GLU A 41 -0.75 -20.89 13.83
CA GLU A 41 -0.06 -20.72 12.55
C GLU A 41 -1.03 -20.43 11.41
N MET A 42 -2.26 -20.98 11.45
CA MET A 42 -3.30 -20.67 10.48
C MET A 42 -3.68 -19.17 10.52
N LEU A 43 -3.84 -18.61 11.73
CA LEU A 43 -4.07 -17.17 11.92
C LEU A 43 -2.91 -16.37 11.31
N PHE A 44 -1.66 -16.76 11.57
CA PHE A 44 -0.49 -16.09 11.03
C PHE A 44 -0.51 -16.06 9.49
N ILE A 45 -0.80 -17.19 8.84
CA ILE A 45 -0.83 -17.29 7.37
C ILE A 45 -1.97 -16.45 6.79
N VAL A 46 -3.19 -16.65 7.27
CA VAL A 46 -4.39 -15.99 6.71
C VAL A 46 -4.27 -14.46 6.83
N MET A 47 -3.78 -13.96 7.96
CA MET A 47 -3.56 -12.52 8.18
C MET A 47 -2.62 -11.87 7.15
N HIS A 48 -1.57 -12.58 6.71
CA HIS A 48 -0.66 -12.07 5.69
C HIS A 48 -1.27 -12.20 4.28
N GLN A 49 -1.96 -13.30 4.01
CA GLN A 49 -2.62 -13.51 2.71
C GLN A 49 -3.73 -12.47 2.46
N THR A 50 -4.56 -12.16 3.47
CA THR A 50 -5.58 -11.10 3.35
C THR A 50 -4.94 -9.72 3.14
N ALA A 51 -3.83 -9.44 3.83
CA ALA A 51 -3.09 -8.19 3.62
C ALA A 51 -2.57 -8.07 2.17
N GLU A 52 -1.98 -9.14 1.63
CA GLU A 52 -1.46 -9.19 0.27
C GLU A 52 -2.58 -9.04 -0.79
N LEU A 53 -3.78 -9.59 -0.55
CA LEU A 53 -4.94 -9.37 -1.42
C LEU A 53 -5.43 -7.92 -1.39
N TRP A 54 -5.49 -7.30 -0.19
CA TRP A 54 -5.83 -5.89 -0.08
C TRP A 54 -4.78 -4.98 -0.71
N MET A 55 -3.50 -5.26 -0.53
CA MET A 55 -2.41 -4.53 -1.20
C MET A 55 -2.50 -4.66 -2.72
N LYS A 56 -2.80 -5.85 -3.25
CA LYS A 56 -3.04 -6.06 -4.69
C LYS A 56 -4.13 -5.13 -5.22
N LEU A 57 -5.25 -5.03 -4.51
CA LEU A 57 -6.35 -4.15 -4.89
C LEU A 57 -5.96 -2.67 -4.76
N ALA A 58 -5.27 -2.27 -3.69
CA ALA A 58 -4.79 -0.90 -3.51
C ALA A 58 -3.84 -0.48 -4.64
N ILE A 59 -2.90 -1.37 -5.04
CA ILE A 59 -2.00 -1.16 -6.18
C ILE A 59 -2.80 -0.96 -7.47
N HIS A 60 -3.82 -1.79 -7.71
CA HIS A 60 -4.68 -1.66 -8.88
C HIS A 60 -5.35 -0.28 -8.97
N GLU A 61 -5.93 0.19 -7.86
CA GLU A 61 -6.58 1.51 -7.77
C GLU A 61 -5.58 2.66 -7.92
N LEU A 62 -4.42 2.59 -7.24
CA LEU A 62 -3.39 3.63 -7.29
C LEU A 62 -2.76 3.75 -8.67
N LEU A 63 -2.51 2.63 -9.36
CA LEU A 63 -2.04 2.65 -10.74
C LEU A 63 -3.05 3.30 -11.68
N ALA A 64 -4.35 3.07 -11.46
CA ALA A 64 -5.41 3.71 -12.24
C ALA A 64 -5.51 5.22 -11.95
N ALA A 65 -5.46 5.62 -10.68
CA ALA A 65 -5.44 7.03 -10.28
C ALA A 65 -4.22 7.76 -10.85
N ARG A 66 -3.04 7.14 -10.79
CA ARG A 66 -1.80 7.67 -11.39
C ARG A 66 -1.94 7.91 -12.89
N ARG A 67 -2.51 6.98 -13.65
CA ARG A 67 -2.75 7.16 -15.09
C ARG A 67 -3.68 8.33 -15.39
N LEU A 68 -4.72 8.52 -14.58
CA LEU A 68 -5.64 9.65 -14.74
C LEU A 68 -4.94 10.99 -14.46
N LEU A 69 -4.10 11.05 -13.42
CA LEU A 69 -3.30 12.23 -13.09
C LEU A 69 -2.25 12.56 -14.17
N GLN A 70 -1.77 11.56 -14.92
CA GLN A 70 -0.88 11.76 -16.07
C GLN A 70 -1.61 12.28 -17.31
N GLY A 71 -2.90 11.97 -17.46
CA GLY A 71 -3.71 12.35 -18.61
C GLY A 71 -4.26 13.78 -18.56
N ASP A 72 -5.44 13.95 -19.16
CA ASP A 72 -6.07 15.23 -19.52
C ASP A 72 -6.61 16.05 -18.33
N GLY A 73 -6.46 15.57 -17.10
CA GLY A 73 -6.73 16.34 -15.89
C GLY A 73 -8.13 16.22 -15.29
N ASP A 74 -8.95 15.22 -15.68
CA ASP A 74 -10.19 14.88 -14.97
C ASP A 74 -9.87 14.10 -13.69
N LEU A 75 -9.98 14.79 -12.55
CA LEU A 75 -9.67 14.22 -11.24
C LEU A 75 -10.82 13.41 -10.63
N ARG A 76 -12.06 13.54 -11.12
CA ARG A 76 -13.22 12.92 -10.47
C ARG A 76 -13.14 11.40 -10.42
N PRO A 77 -12.72 10.68 -11.49
CA PRO A 77 -12.55 9.24 -11.40
C PRO A 77 -11.36 8.86 -10.51
N ALA A 78 -10.32 9.70 -10.42
CA ALA A 78 -9.18 9.48 -9.53
C ALA A 78 -9.60 9.60 -8.05
N PHE A 79 -10.43 10.58 -7.69
CA PHE A 79 -11.00 10.70 -6.34
C PHE A 79 -11.81 9.46 -5.95
N LYS A 80 -12.64 8.93 -6.86
CA LYS A 80 -13.37 7.67 -6.61
C LYS A 80 -12.44 6.48 -6.35
N MET A 81 -11.25 6.46 -6.96
CA MET A 81 -10.23 5.42 -6.75
C MET A 81 -9.52 5.63 -5.41
N LEU A 82 -9.07 6.86 -5.10
CA LEU A 82 -8.43 7.21 -3.84
C LEU A 82 -9.35 6.96 -2.63
N ALA A 83 -10.63 7.34 -2.73
CA ALA A 83 -11.62 7.01 -1.72
C ALA A 83 -11.73 5.48 -1.47
N ARG A 84 -11.58 4.65 -2.52
CA ARG A 84 -11.55 3.18 -2.38
C ARG A 84 -10.26 2.71 -1.71
N VAL A 85 -9.11 3.31 -2.06
CA VAL A 85 -7.83 3.05 -1.39
C VAL A 85 -7.95 3.33 0.11
N SER A 86 -8.55 4.45 0.50
CA SER A 86 -8.78 4.80 1.91
C SER A 86 -9.64 3.76 2.63
N ARG A 87 -10.66 3.18 1.97
CA ARG A 87 -11.44 2.07 2.55
C ARG A 87 -10.64 0.77 2.64
N ILE A 88 -9.79 0.47 1.67
CA ILE A 88 -8.88 -0.68 1.72
C ILE A 88 -7.89 -0.53 2.89
N GLN A 89 -7.32 0.67 3.08
CA GLN A 89 -6.42 0.95 4.20
C GLN A 89 -7.13 0.77 5.55
N THR A 90 -8.41 1.13 5.66
CA THR A 90 -9.20 0.84 6.87
C THR A 90 -9.22 -0.66 7.18
N GLN A 91 -9.37 -1.53 6.17
CA GLN A 91 -9.33 -2.99 6.37
C GLN A 91 -7.93 -3.47 6.79
N LEU A 92 -6.88 -2.95 6.13
CA LEU A 92 -5.48 -3.26 6.47
C LEU A 92 -5.11 -2.82 7.89
N ILE A 93 -5.70 -1.73 8.40
CA ILE A 93 -5.50 -1.27 9.77
C ILE A 93 -6.29 -2.15 10.74
N ALA A 94 -7.57 -2.38 10.48
CA ALA A 94 -8.46 -3.12 11.38
C ALA A 94 -8.03 -4.58 11.58
N GLN A 95 -7.46 -5.23 10.55
CA GLN A 95 -7.00 -6.62 10.67
C GLN A 95 -5.94 -6.81 11.78
N TRP A 96 -5.19 -5.75 12.16
CA TRP A 96 -4.24 -5.84 13.28
C TRP A 96 -4.92 -6.17 14.62
N ASP A 97 -6.22 -5.92 14.78
CA ASP A 97 -6.99 -6.32 15.97
C ASP A 97 -7.12 -7.85 16.06
N VAL A 98 -7.20 -8.54 14.91
CA VAL A 98 -7.25 -10.01 14.87
C VAL A 98 -5.88 -10.59 15.22
N LEU A 99 -4.79 -10.14 14.59
CA LEU A 99 -3.45 -10.65 14.91
C LEU A 99 -3.03 -10.34 16.36
N SER A 100 -3.58 -9.26 16.92
CA SER A 100 -3.37 -8.87 18.31
C SER A 100 -3.88 -9.87 19.36
N THR A 101 -4.70 -10.85 18.97
CA THR A 101 -5.13 -11.92 19.88
C THR A 101 -4.03 -12.96 20.11
N MET A 102 -3.06 -13.06 19.20
CA MET A 102 -1.90 -13.95 19.33
C MET A 102 -0.97 -13.46 20.44
N THR A 103 -0.64 -14.35 21.38
CA THR A 103 0.28 -14.06 22.48
C THR A 103 1.72 -14.38 22.11
N PRO A 104 2.71 -13.89 22.88
CA PRO A 104 4.09 -14.33 22.72
C PRO A 104 4.29 -15.85 22.85
N ALA A 105 3.49 -16.52 23.69
CA ALA A 105 3.58 -17.97 23.88
C ALA A 105 3.13 -18.72 22.62
N ASP A 106 2.02 -18.30 22.04
CA ASP A 106 1.48 -18.87 20.80
C ASP A 106 2.49 -18.71 19.66
N TYR A 107 3.03 -17.51 19.47
CA TYR A 107 4.00 -17.25 18.41
C TYR A 107 5.30 -18.05 18.57
N LEU A 108 5.79 -18.21 19.81
CA LEU A 108 7.01 -18.99 20.07
C LEU A 108 6.84 -20.48 19.75
N SER A 109 5.62 -21.01 19.71
CA SER A 109 5.37 -22.42 19.39
C SER A 109 5.68 -22.81 17.94
N PHE A 110 5.72 -21.84 17.01
CA PHE A 110 5.97 -22.10 15.59
C PHE A 110 7.01 -21.17 14.94
N ARG A 111 7.52 -20.15 15.66
CA ARG A 111 8.45 -19.14 15.13
C ARG A 111 9.66 -19.73 14.41
N ASP A 112 10.22 -20.81 14.95
CA ASP A 112 11.39 -21.52 14.43
C ASP A 112 11.13 -22.19 13.07
N LYS A 113 9.87 -22.46 12.71
CA LYS A 113 9.49 -22.99 11.39
C LYS A 113 9.47 -21.93 10.29
N LEU A 114 9.40 -20.65 10.65
CA LEU A 114 9.31 -19.54 9.69
C LEU A 114 10.63 -19.28 8.93
N GLY A 115 11.75 -19.84 9.41
CA GLY A 115 13.07 -19.65 8.81
C GLY A 115 13.45 -18.18 8.69
N HIS A 116 13.82 -17.75 7.47
CA HIS A 116 14.21 -16.38 7.16
C HIS A 116 13.09 -15.52 6.56
N SER A 117 11.85 -16.01 6.58
CA SER A 117 10.71 -15.33 5.98
C SER A 117 10.43 -14.01 6.69
N SER A 118 10.30 -12.92 5.93
CA SER A 118 10.07 -11.58 6.47
C SER A 118 9.22 -10.72 5.54
N GLY A 119 8.39 -9.83 6.12
CA GLY A 119 7.65 -8.83 5.36
C GLY A 119 8.54 -7.90 4.52
N PHE A 120 9.85 -7.84 4.79
CA PHE A 120 10.83 -7.16 3.92
C PHE A 120 10.89 -7.74 2.51
N GLN A 121 10.41 -8.98 2.31
CA GLN A 121 10.34 -9.66 1.02
C GLN A 121 8.98 -9.46 0.32
N SER A 122 8.04 -8.71 0.91
CA SER A 122 6.77 -8.38 0.24
C SER A 122 7.01 -7.39 -0.89
N TYR A 123 6.92 -7.89 -2.12
CA TYR A 123 7.08 -7.05 -3.31
C TYR A 123 5.90 -6.08 -3.48
N GLN A 124 4.67 -6.47 -3.10
CA GLN A 124 3.50 -5.59 -3.19
C GLN A 124 3.59 -4.43 -2.20
N TYR A 125 4.05 -4.68 -0.98
CA TYR A 125 4.35 -3.60 -0.05
C TYR A 125 5.39 -2.64 -0.62
N ARG A 126 6.45 -3.16 -1.27
CA ARG A 126 7.46 -2.33 -1.94
C ARG A 126 6.89 -1.53 -3.11
N THR A 127 6.00 -2.13 -3.89
CA THR A 127 5.26 -1.46 -4.97
C THR A 127 4.45 -0.28 -4.44
N LEU A 128 3.74 -0.45 -3.32
CA LEU A 128 2.99 0.64 -2.68
C LEU A 128 3.91 1.79 -2.24
N GLU A 129 5.03 1.48 -1.58
CA GLU A 129 6.03 2.49 -1.19
C GLU A 129 6.54 3.29 -2.40
N TYR A 130 6.87 2.61 -3.51
CA TYR A 130 7.33 3.28 -4.72
C TYR A 130 6.24 4.10 -5.42
N LEU A 131 5.00 3.60 -5.46
CA LEU A 131 3.85 4.32 -6.01
C LEU A 131 3.56 5.60 -5.24
N LEU A 132 3.71 5.57 -3.91
CA LEU A 132 3.50 6.74 -3.04
C LEU A 132 4.71 7.68 -3.00
N GLY A 133 5.87 7.27 -3.51
CA GLY A 133 7.06 8.13 -3.66
C GLY A 133 8.23 7.81 -2.73
N SER A 134 8.10 6.84 -1.82
CA SER A 134 9.22 6.36 -0.99
C SER A 134 10.11 5.40 -1.76
N LYS A 135 10.87 5.96 -2.70
CA LYS A 135 11.74 5.22 -3.60
C LYS A 135 13.14 5.08 -3.04
N ASP A 136 13.62 3.84 -3.05
CA ASP A 136 14.96 3.47 -2.62
C ASP A 136 15.40 2.25 -3.46
N PRO A 137 16.35 2.41 -4.40
CA PRO A 137 16.84 1.32 -5.25
C PRO A 137 17.42 0.14 -4.45
N ALA A 138 17.96 0.38 -3.25
CA ALA A 138 18.51 -0.67 -2.40
C ALA A 138 17.45 -1.70 -1.98
N MET A 139 16.17 -1.31 -2.02
CA MET A 139 15.04 -2.14 -1.65
C MET A 139 14.63 -3.16 -2.72
N ILE A 140 15.28 -3.17 -3.88
CA ILE A 140 15.15 -4.25 -4.87
C ILE A 140 15.94 -5.50 -4.43
N ARG A 141 17.05 -5.32 -3.70
CA ARG A 141 17.95 -6.40 -3.28
C ARG A 141 17.26 -7.61 -2.62
N PRO A 142 16.26 -7.47 -1.75
CA PRO A 142 15.56 -8.60 -1.13
C PRO A 142 14.88 -9.52 -2.14
N HIS A 143 14.58 -9.00 -3.33
CA HIS A 143 13.87 -9.71 -4.40
C HIS A 143 14.82 -10.32 -5.44
N SER A 144 16.15 -10.21 -5.27
CA SER A 144 17.16 -10.69 -6.25
C SER A 144 17.01 -12.17 -6.64
N HIS A 145 16.35 -12.97 -5.81
CA HIS A 145 16.06 -14.39 -6.06
C HIS A 145 14.86 -14.62 -7.02
N ARG A 146 14.16 -13.55 -7.42
CA ARG A 146 13.00 -13.54 -8.31
C ARG A 146 13.18 -12.49 -9.41
N PRO A 147 13.82 -12.83 -10.54
CA PRO A 147 14.07 -11.90 -11.63
C PRO A 147 12.80 -11.20 -12.13
N ASP A 148 11.68 -11.92 -12.20
CA ASP A 148 10.38 -11.38 -12.60
C ASP A 148 9.85 -10.28 -11.66
N LEU A 149 10.17 -10.35 -10.36
CA LEU A 149 9.82 -9.30 -9.39
C LEU A 149 10.82 -8.15 -9.42
N VAL A 150 12.10 -8.44 -9.66
CA VAL A 150 13.14 -7.43 -9.87
C VAL A 150 12.79 -6.55 -11.07
N ASP A 151 12.37 -7.16 -12.18
CA ASP A 151 11.99 -6.45 -13.40
C ASP A 151 10.78 -5.54 -13.16
N GLN A 152 9.76 -6.04 -12.46
CA GLN A 152 8.58 -5.26 -12.07
C GLN A 152 8.95 -4.06 -11.19
N LEU A 153 9.75 -4.28 -10.14
CA LEU A 153 10.16 -3.20 -9.23
C LEU A 153 11.10 -2.20 -9.90
N THR A 154 12.00 -2.65 -10.77
CA THR A 154 12.92 -1.78 -11.52
C THR A 154 12.16 -0.90 -12.50
N THR A 155 11.17 -1.48 -13.21
CA THR A 155 10.28 -0.74 -14.10
C THR A 155 9.53 0.35 -13.31
N LEU A 156 8.87 -0.04 -12.21
CA LEU A 156 8.12 0.91 -11.39
C LEU A 156 9.00 1.99 -10.75
N LEU A 157 10.22 1.65 -10.34
CA LEU A 157 11.17 2.59 -9.77
C LEU A 157 11.50 3.73 -10.76
N GLY A 158 11.65 3.40 -12.05
CA GLY A 158 11.93 4.35 -13.12
C GLY A 158 10.72 5.18 -13.59
N GLU A 159 9.49 4.83 -13.19
CA GLU A 159 8.28 5.58 -13.54
C GLU A 159 7.96 6.65 -12.51
N PRO A 160 7.32 7.78 -12.85
CA PRO A 160 6.83 8.76 -11.86
C PRO A 160 5.95 8.11 -10.78
N SER A 161 6.09 8.57 -9.53
CA SER A 161 5.17 8.23 -8.44
C SER A 161 3.82 8.94 -8.61
N LEU A 162 2.84 8.61 -7.76
CA LEU A 162 1.57 9.33 -7.68
C LEU A 162 1.82 10.82 -7.40
N TYR A 163 2.71 11.13 -6.46
CA TYR A 163 3.00 12.52 -6.09
C TYR A 163 3.70 13.30 -7.20
N ASP A 164 4.62 12.65 -7.92
CA ASP A 164 5.22 13.25 -9.13
C ASP A 164 4.17 13.61 -10.17
N CYS A 165 3.15 12.77 -10.33
CA CYS A 165 2.04 13.04 -11.25
C CYS A 165 1.18 14.22 -10.77
N CYS A 166 0.97 14.37 -9.46
CA CYS A 166 0.28 15.53 -8.87
C CYS A 166 1.09 16.83 -9.07
N ILE A 167 2.41 16.78 -8.86
CA ILE A 167 3.30 17.93 -9.08
C ILE A 167 3.32 18.33 -10.56
N ALA A 168 3.43 17.34 -11.46
CA ALA A 168 3.33 17.59 -12.89
C ALA A 168 1.96 18.18 -13.29
N LEU A 169 0.87 17.78 -12.62
CA LEU A 169 -0.45 18.36 -12.83
C LEU A 169 -0.52 19.82 -12.38
N LEU A 170 0.05 20.17 -11.21
CA LEU A 170 0.18 21.56 -10.77
C LEU A 170 0.90 22.40 -11.83
N ALA A 171 2.04 21.93 -12.34
CA ALA A 171 2.76 22.62 -13.40
C ALA A 171 1.92 22.79 -14.69
N ARG A 172 1.20 21.74 -15.13
CA ARG A 172 0.28 21.82 -16.29
C ARG A 172 -0.87 22.81 -16.07
N ARG A 173 -1.25 23.07 -14.82
CA ARG A 173 -2.28 24.03 -14.43
C ARG A 173 -1.73 25.44 -14.13
N GLY A 174 -0.48 25.70 -14.48
CA GLY A 174 0.11 27.05 -14.44
C GLY A 174 0.76 27.44 -13.11
N PHE A 175 0.87 26.51 -12.16
CA PHE A 175 1.64 26.77 -10.94
C PHE A 175 3.15 26.77 -11.26
N ALA A 176 3.88 27.72 -10.67
CA ALA A 176 5.32 27.84 -10.87
C ALA A 176 6.07 26.76 -10.10
N ILE A 177 6.40 25.65 -10.79
CA ILE A 177 7.22 24.56 -10.26
C ILE A 177 8.62 24.64 -10.88
N ASP A 178 9.65 24.43 -10.06
CA ASP A 178 11.04 24.37 -10.48
C ASP A 178 11.23 23.33 -11.61
N PRO A 179 11.67 23.75 -12.81
CA PRO A 179 11.89 22.84 -13.95
C PRO A 179 12.89 21.73 -13.65
N SER A 180 13.89 21.99 -12.79
CA SER A 180 14.87 20.98 -12.40
C SER A 180 14.25 19.88 -11.53
N HIS A 181 13.22 20.23 -10.74
CA HIS A 181 12.47 19.28 -9.95
C HIS A 181 11.53 18.43 -10.82
N LEU A 182 10.89 19.02 -11.83
CA LEU A 182 10.07 18.29 -12.81
C LEU A 182 10.90 17.31 -13.68
N ALA A 183 12.15 17.66 -13.96
CA ALA A 183 13.06 16.85 -14.77
C ALA A 183 13.92 15.86 -13.95
N ARG A 184 13.63 15.69 -12.65
CA ARG A 184 14.37 14.79 -11.78
C ARG A 184 14.29 13.34 -12.26
N ASP A 185 15.32 12.55 -11.94
CA ASP A 185 15.26 11.10 -12.08
C ASP A 185 14.16 10.53 -11.15
N PRO A 186 13.12 9.86 -11.68
CA PRO A 186 12.08 9.28 -10.85
C PRO A 186 12.59 8.20 -9.89
N ALA A 187 13.70 7.51 -10.21
CA ALA A 187 14.25 6.45 -9.38
C ALA A 187 14.97 6.97 -8.13
N SER A 188 15.34 8.24 -8.12
CA SER A 188 15.99 8.88 -6.98
C SER A 188 15.00 9.14 -5.83
N PRO A 189 15.43 9.01 -4.55
CA PRO A 189 14.60 9.31 -3.40
C PRO A 189 14.01 10.72 -3.47
N TYR A 190 12.71 10.86 -3.18
CA TYR A 190 12.03 12.16 -3.19
C TYR A 190 12.67 13.13 -2.18
N GLN A 191 12.80 14.40 -2.58
CA GLN A 191 13.28 15.49 -1.74
C GLN A 191 12.28 16.63 -1.83
N ALA A 192 11.93 17.22 -0.68
CA ALA A 192 11.02 18.34 -0.63
C ALA A 192 11.54 19.54 -1.45
N ASN A 193 10.64 20.28 -2.08
CA ASN A 193 10.97 21.43 -2.91
C ASN A 193 10.10 22.65 -2.58
N ASP A 194 10.74 23.80 -2.39
CA ASP A 194 10.06 25.04 -2.00
C ASP A 194 9.03 25.54 -3.03
N SER A 195 9.26 25.31 -4.32
CA SER A 195 8.30 25.69 -5.36
C SER A 195 7.03 24.83 -5.32
N VAL A 196 7.16 23.55 -4.99
CA VAL A 196 6.03 22.62 -4.78
C VAL A 196 5.23 23.05 -3.55
N LYS A 197 5.92 23.36 -2.44
CA LYS A 197 5.27 23.89 -1.23
C LYS A 197 4.53 25.19 -1.51
N ALA A 198 5.14 26.14 -2.21
CA ALA A 198 4.52 27.41 -2.58
C ALA A 198 3.28 27.22 -3.47
N ALA A 199 3.29 26.26 -4.40
CA ALA A 199 2.13 25.92 -5.21
C ALA A 199 0.98 25.40 -4.35
N TRP A 200 1.25 24.49 -3.41
CA TRP A 200 0.23 24.02 -2.48
C TRP A 200 -0.29 25.13 -1.55
N ILE A 201 0.58 25.99 -1.00
CA ILE A 201 0.12 27.16 -0.21
C ILE A 201 -0.87 28.02 -1.02
N THR A 202 -0.61 28.22 -2.31
CA THR A 202 -1.52 28.95 -3.20
C THR A 202 -2.89 28.25 -3.31
N VAL A 203 -2.91 26.93 -3.48
CA VAL A 203 -4.14 26.12 -3.50
C VAL A 203 -4.92 26.25 -2.19
N TYR A 204 -4.24 26.15 -1.03
CA TYR A 204 -4.90 26.23 0.29
C TYR A 204 -5.38 27.64 0.65
N ARG A 205 -4.77 28.69 0.09
CA ARG A 205 -5.20 30.09 0.33
C ARG A 205 -6.42 30.50 -0.49
N ASP A 206 -6.71 29.79 -1.59
CA ASP A 206 -7.93 29.99 -2.37
C ASP A 206 -8.57 28.64 -2.78
N PRO A 207 -9.16 27.89 -1.82
CA PRO A 207 -9.82 26.62 -2.11
C PRO A 207 -11.03 26.77 -3.02
N THR A 208 -11.67 27.94 -3.03
CA THR A 208 -12.83 28.20 -3.90
C THR A 208 -12.45 28.17 -5.37
N THR A 209 -11.30 28.73 -5.73
CA THR A 209 -10.80 28.69 -7.11
C THR A 209 -10.13 27.37 -7.44
N HIS A 210 -9.47 26.73 -6.47
CA HIS A 210 -8.65 25.54 -6.67
C HIS A 210 -9.24 24.26 -6.04
N TRP A 211 -10.57 24.15 -6.00
CA TRP A 211 -11.27 23.13 -5.21
C TRP A 211 -10.80 21.70 -5.48
N ASP A 212 -10.65 21.31 -6.74
CA ASP A 212 -10.25 19.95 -7.08
C ASP A 212 -8.78 19.65 -6.70
N LEU A 213 -7.89 20.64 -6.77
CA LEU A 213 -6.52 20.49 -6.27
C LEU A 213 -6.46 20.47 -4.74
N TYR A 214 -7.34 21.24 -4.08
CA TYR A 214 -7.48 21.21 -2.63
C TYR A 214 -7.99 19.84 -2.15
N GLU A 215 -9.03 19.30 -2.79
CA GLU A 215 -9.55 17.95 -2.54
C GLU A 215 -8.48 16.89 -2.80
N LEU A 216 -7.72 17.01 -3.90
CA LEU A 216 -6.59 16.11 -4.19
C LEU A 216 -5.53 16.15 -3.09
N ALA A 217 -5.19 17.34 -2.57
CA ALA A 217 -4.20 17.49 -1.50
C ALA A 217 -4.64 16.80 -0.21
N GLU A 218 -5.91 16.95 0.17
CA GLU A 218 -6.45 16.32 1.38
C GLU A 218 -6.61 14.80 1.20
N GLU A 219 -7.01 14.30 0.03
CA GLU A 219 -7.03 12.85 -0.25
C GLU A 219 -5.63 12.22 -0.17
N LEU A 220 -4.58 12.91 -0.62
CA LEU A 220 -3.20 12.45 -0.45
C LEU A 220 -2.81 12.40 1.03
N VAL A 221 -3.19 13.41 1.80
CA VAL A 221 -2.91 13.48 3.24
C VAL A 221 -3.63 12.35 3.98
N ASP A 222 -4.88 12.06 3.64
CA ASP A 222 -5.66 10.95 4.20
C ASP A 222 -5.04 9.57 3.89
N VAL A 223 -4.58 9.38 2.65
CA VAL A 223 -3.88 8.15 2.23
C VAL A 223 -2.59 7.98 3.01
N GLU A 224 -1.82 9.05 3.20
CA GLU A 224 -0.58 9.00 3.97
C GLU A 224 -0.83 8.76 5.46
N ASP A 225 -1.76 9.50 6.09
CA ASP A 225 -2.09 9.34 7.51
C ASP A 225 -2.51 7.89 7.81
N SER A 226 -3.40 7.34 6.97
CA SER A 226 -3.81 5.94 7.06
C SER A 226 -2.63 4.97 6.92
N PHE A 227 -1.67 5.27 6.04
CA PHE A 227 -0.46 4.44 5.89
C PHE A 227 0.45 4.53 7.12
N GLN A 228 0.62 5.71 7.71
CA GLN A 228 1.39 5.89 8.95
C GLN A 228 0.73 5.18 10.12
N LEU A 229 -0.60 5.25 10.23
CA LEU A 229 -1.37 4.51 11.22
C LEU A 229 -1.18 3.00 11.06
N TRP A 230 -1.22 2.49 9.83
CA TRP A 230 -0.90 1.09 9.54
C TRP A 230 0.52 0.71 9.99
N ARG A 231 1.54 1.53 9.67
CA ARG A 231 2.93 1.29 10.10
C ARG A 231 3.05 1.29 11.62
N PHE A 232 2.37 2.22 12.31
CA PHE A 232 2.38 2.31 13.76
C PHE A 232 1.72 1.09 14.43
N ARG A 233 0.56 0.67 13.92
CA ARG A 233 -0.15 -0.53 14.38
C ARG A 233 0.71 -1.77 14.16
N HIS A 234 1.36 -1.89 13.00
CA HIS A 234 2.31 -2.96 12.71
C HIS A 234 3.45 -3.00 13.74
N VAL A 235 4.13 -1.87 14.01
CA VAL A 235 5.19 -1.78 15.02
C VAL A 235 4.69 -2.26 16.39
N THR A 236 3.52 -1.78 16.80
CA THR A 236 2.95 -2.07 18.12
C THR A 236 2.58 -3.55 18.24
N THR A 237 1.97 -4.14 17.21
CA THR A 237 1.63 -5.57 17.17
C THR A 237 2.88 -6.45 17.15
N VAL A 238 3.93 -6.07 16.42
CA VAL A 238 5.21 -6.79 16.47
C VAL A 238 5.83 -6.68 17.88
N GLN A 239 5.85 -5.49 18.47
CA GLN A 239 6.43 -5.28 19.80
C GLN A 239 5.73 -6.10 20.88
N ARG A 240 4.40 -6.24 20.85
CA ARG A 240 3.68 -7.07 21.83
C ARG A 240 3.90 -8.57 21.65
N ILE A 241 4.18 -9.06 20.43
CA ILE A 241 4.40 -10.50 20.16
C ILE A 241 5.86 -10.89 20.41
N ILE A 242 6.83 -10.10 19.92
CA ILE A 242 8.26 -10.48 19.95
C ILE A 242 9.15 -9.56 20.78
N GLY A 243 8.61 -8.50 21.37
CA GLY A 243 9.42 -7.48 22.07
C GLY A 243 10.42 -6.82 21.12
N PHE A 244 11.68 -6.74 21.57
CA PHE A 244 12.79 -6.17 20.80
C PHE A 244 13.71 -7.23 20.18
N LYS A 245 13.24 -8.47 20.06
CA LYS A 245 14.01 -9.53 19.38
C LYS A 245 14.27 -9.16 17.92
N THR A 246 15.43 -9.59 17.40
CA THR A 246 15.77 -9.51 15.98
C THR A 246 14.66 -10.16 15.14
N GLY A 247 14.34 -9.54 14.00
CA GLY A 247 13.37 -10.09 13.06
C GLY A 247 13.90 -11.37 12.40
N THR A 248 13.00 -12.23 11.93
CA THR A 248 13.35 -13.45 11.17
C THR A 248 14.14 -13.15 9.90
N GLY A 249 13.92 -11.98 9.29
CA GLY A 249 14.70 -11.46 8.16
C GLY A 249 16.04 -10.81 8.51
N GLY A 250 16.51 -10.91 9.76
CA GLY A 250 17.81 -10.37 10.20
C GLY A 250 17.84 -8.86 10.50
N THR A 251 16.70 -8.16 10.40
CA THR A 251 16.60 -6.74 10.79
C THR A 251 16.61 -6.58 12.31
N ALA A 252 16.87 -5.36 12.79
CA ALA A 252 16.78 -4.98 14.21
C ALA A 252 15.34 -5.03 14.79
N GLY A 253 14.41 -5.74 14.15
CA GLY A 253 13.02 -5.91 14.59
C GLY A 253 12.29 -4.57 14.68
N VAL A 254 11.71 -4.30 15.85
CA VAL A 254 10.99 -3.05 16.17
C VAL A 254 11.81 -1.80 15.85
N GLY A 255 13.14 -1.83 16.08
CA GLY A 255 14.00 -0.68 15.78
C GLY A 255 14.10 -0.34 14.30
N TYR A 256 14.01 -1.34 13.41
CA TYR A 256 13.92 -1.11 11.97
C TYR A 256 12.57 -0.51 11.58
N LEU A 257 11.48 -1.10 12.09
CA LEU A 257 10.12 -0.65 11.78
C LEU A 257 9.84 0.78 12.26
N LYS A 258 10.34 1.16 13.45
CA LYS A 258 10.23 2.53 13.98
C LYS A 258 10.89 3.58 13.08
N ARG A 259 11.90 3.24 12.27
CA ARG A 259 12.52 4.20 11.34
C ARG A 259 11.64 4.52 10.14
N ALA A 260 10.70 3.64 9.80
CA ALA A 260 9.76 3.86 8.71
C ALA A 260 8.57 4.73 9.16
N VAL A 261 8.18 4.63 10.45
CA VAL A 261 7.15 5.49 11.04
C VAL A 261 7.60 6.95 11.04
N GLY A 262 6.74 7.84 10.55
CA GLY A 262 6.99 9.29 10.55
C GLY A 262 7.84 9.79 9.40
N ARG A 263 8.22 8.93 8.44
CA ARG A 263 8.76 9.39 7.14
C ARG A 263 7.61 9.72 6.21
N PRO A 264 7.39 10.99 5.84
CA PRO A 264 6.27 11.35 4.99
C PRO A 264 6.52 10.92 3.53
N PHE A 265 5.44 10.67 2.79
CA PHE A 265 5.47 10.51 1.34
C PHE A 265 5.34 11.87 0.64
N PHE A 266 4.53 12.77 1.21
CA PHE A 266 4.17 14.07 0.64
C PHE A 266 4.61 15.22 1.57
N PRO A 267 5.92 15.44 1.78
CA PRO A 267 6.42 16.32 2.85
C PRO A 267 5.91 17.76 2.75
N GLU A 268 5.81 18.33 1.55
CA GLU A 268 5.33 19.71 1.37
C GLU A 268 3.89 19.89 1.83
N LEU A 269 3.05 18.86 1.66
CA LEU A 269 1.69 18.89 2.16
C LEU A 269 1.69 19.02 3.67
N TRP A 270 2.56 18.33 4.42
CA TRP A 270 2.67 18.50 5.88
C TRP A 270 3.29 19.83 6.28
N ASP A 271 4.41 20.19 5.65
CA ASP A 271 5.18 21.37 6.04
C ASP A 271 4.39 22.67 5.83
N LEU A 272 3.58 22.77 4.77
CA LEU A 272 2.82 23.99 4.47
C LEU A 272 1.88 24.42 5.60
N ARG A 273 1.45 23.50 6.48
CA ARG A 273 0.51 23.82 7.58
C ARG A 273 1.09 24.84 8.55
N THR A 274 2.42 24.94 8.63
CA THR A 274 3.12 25.93 9.46
C THR A 274 3.16 27.32 8.79
N ASP A 275 2.99 27.37 7.47
CA ASP A 275 3.19 28.55 6.63
C ASP A 275 1.87 29.15 6.08
N LEU A 276 0.71 28.59 6.45
CA LEU A 276 -0.61 29.03 5.99
C LEU A 276 -0.99 30.43 6.51
#